data_AF-A0A0M8NQ87-F1
#
_entry.id   AF-A0A0M8NQ87-F1
#
_cell.length_a   1.000
_cell.length_b   1.000
_cell.length_c   1.000
_cell.angle_alpha   90.00
_cell.angle_beta   90.00
_cell.angle_gamma   90.00
#
_symmetry.space_group_name_H-M   'P 1'
#
loop_
_entity.id
_entity.type
_entity.pdbx_description
1 polymer ?
#
loop_
_entity_poly.entity_id
_entity_poly.type
_entity_poly.pdbx_seq_one_letter_code
_entity_poly.pdbx_strand_id
1 'polypeptide(L)'
;MEAASILSAMRGEKLKDSPQWLTWFAKVQLYAVQKNVWDLCNPDLTTTTDLANKRPEPLQEPTEPKYPEEGDERDRRTWRDRMDVYKVKYTRWEKQAKGLSNVNEYILTYLDPIHHLSLVAYRTPYDRLVYLKSRFARSTAYEEEIRMKWKVFAMQKPTGDIEEWLQQWNSLREQAVSLGINDGDANRDFLHAVKEVLPIWWQGKYQEIVMDKKVYDTRDLLESFRAMNREIDVQTVTSTNAPKGAFSTWQGHQEAKPEVKQEKLPFEKRRCPCGSTHPRHKVATCLYHE
;
A
#
# COMPACT_ATOMS: atom_id res chain seq x y z
N MET A 1 -18.44 8.78 -18.33
CA MET A 1 -19.04 7.69 -17.52
C MET A 1 -18.04 7.00 -16.61
N GLU A 2 -16.72 7.05 -16.87
CA GLU A 2 -15.70 6.39 -16.02
C GLU A 2 -15.54 6.98 -14.61
N ALA A 3 -15.58 8.31 -14.44
CA ALA A 3 -15.30 8.94 -13.14
C ALA A 3 -16.35 8.62 -12.04
N ALA A 4 -17.62 8.46 -12.42
CA ALA A 4 -18.69 8.06 -11.48
C ALA A 4 -18.54 6.60 -11.04
N SER A 5 -18.03 5.73 -11.92
CA SER A 5 -17.72 4.33 -11.63
C SER A 5 -16.55 4.20 -10.66
N ILE A 6 -15.54 5.07 -10.79
CA ILE A 6 -14.38 5.14 -9.88
C ILE A 6 -14.83 5.51 -8.46
N LEU A 7 -15.66 6.55 -8.29
CA LEU A 7 -16.18 6.92 -6.95
C LEU A 7 -17.09 5.86 -6.33
N SER A 8 -17.91 5.17 -7.13
CA SER A 8 -18.80 4.11 -6.62
C SER A 8 -18.03 2.85 -6.19
N ALA A 9 -16.90 2.55 -6.84
CA ALA A 9 -15.98 1.48 -6.45
C ALA A 9 -15.10 1.85 -5.24
N MET A 10 -15.01 3.15 -4.90
CA MET A 10 -14.14 3.70 -3.85
C MET A 10 -14.87 3.96 -2.52
N ARG A 11 -16.06 3.36 -2.28
CA ARG A 11 -16.66 3.29 -0.93
C ARG A 11 -15.70 2.53 -0.02
N GLY A 12 -14.80 3.26 0.62
CA GLY A 12 -13.67 2.70 1.32
C GLY A 12 -13.48 3.34 2.67
N GLU A 13 -12.71 2.61 3.47
CA GLU A 13 -12.17 2.92 4.80
C GLU A 13 -12.19 4.41 5.20
N LYS A 14 -12.79 4.68 6.36
CA LYS A 14 -12.82 6.01 6.96
C LYS A 14 -11.46 6.34 7.56
N LEU A 15 -11.07 7.62 7.54
CA LEU A 15 -9.89 8.09 8.27
C LEU A 15 -10.14 8.02 9.78
N LYS A 16 -9.46 7.10 10.44
CA LYS A 16 -9.47 6.90 11.90
C LYS A 16 -8.09 7.20 12.50
N ASP A 17 -7.02 6.78 11.83
CA ASP A 17 -5.63 6.91 12.31
C ASP A 17 -4.65 7.30 11.19
N SER A 18 -3.39 7.55 11.57
CA SER A 18 -2.35 8.05 10.66
C SER A 18 -2.01 7.11 9.49
N PRO A 19 -1.95 5.77 9.63
CA PRO A 19 -1.71 4.87 8.51
C PRO A 19 -2.67 5.05 7.32
N GLN A 20 -3.92 5.42 7.61
CA GLN A 20 -4.94 5.62 6.58
C GLN A 20 -4.82 6.96 5.85
N TRP A 21 -3.99 7.89 6.37
CA TRP A 21 -3.89 9.26 5.88
C TRP A 21 -3.60 9.35 4.38
N LEU A 22 -2.54 8.68 3.90
CA LEU A 22 -2.08 8.83 2.52
C LEU A 22 -3.17 8.43 1.53
N THR A 23 -3.74 7.23 1.72
CA THR A 23 -4.82 6.71 0.88
C THR A 23 -6.07 7.57 0.99
N TRP A 24 -6.45 7.99 2.20
CA TRP A 24 -7.64 8.82 2.39
C TRP A 24 -7.49 10.21 1.77
N PHE A 25 -6.34 10.85 1.96
CA PHE A 25 -6.05 12.19 1.44
C PHE A 25 -6.03 12.19 -0.09
N ALA A 26 -5.42 11.16 -0.72
CA ALA A 26 -5.46 10.99 -2.16
C ALA A 26 -6.89 10.88 -2.72
N LYS A 27 -7.80 10.22 -1.99
CA LYS A 27 -9.23 10.14 -2.37
C LYS A 27 -9.91 11.50 -2.31
N VAL A 28 -9.67 12.28 -1.24
CA VAL A 28 -10.24 13.62 -1.11
C VAL A 28 -9.70 14.55 -2.19
N GLN A 29 -8.40 14.48 -2.49
CA GLN A 29 -7.78 15.24 -3.57
C GLN A 29 -8.42 14.91 -4.92
N LEU A 30 -8.54 13.63 -5.27
CA LEU A 30 -9.18 13.19 -6.51
C LEU A 30 -10.62 13.70 -6.61
N TYR A 31 -11.38 13.61 -5.51
CA TYR A 31 -12.76 14.10 -5.48
C TYR A 31 -12.84 15.62 -5.67
N ALA A 32 -11.96 16.39 -5.02
CA ALA A 32 -11.91 17.85 -5.17
C ALA A 32 -11.46 18.30 -6.57
N VAL A 33 -10.55 17.56 -7.21
CA VAL A 33 -10.16 17.77 -8.62
C VAL A 33 -11.38 17.56 -9.53
N GLN A 34 -12.15 16.49 -9.33
CA GLN A 34 -13.37 16.24 -10.11
C GLN A 34 -14.43 17.33 -9.93
N LYS A 35 -14.45 18.00 -8.77
CA LYS A 35 -15.33 19.15 -8.50
C LYS A 35 -14.74 20.49 -8.97
N ASN A 36 -13.53 20.50 -9.55
CA ASN A 36 -12.80 21.70 -9.98
C ASN A 36 -12.58 22.72 -8.85
N VAL A 37 -12.30 22.24 -7.64
CA VAL A 37 -12.08 23.10 -6.46
C VAL A 37 -10.83 22.72 -5.65
N TRP A 38 -9.97 21.83 -6.18
CA TRP A 38 -8.77 21.37 -5.45
C TRP A 38 -7.88 22.53 -4.99
N ASP A 39 -7.64 23.52 -5.86
CA ASP A 39 -6.78 24.67 -5.54
C ASP A 39 -7.32 25.49 -4.37
N LEU A 40 -8.63 25.45 -4.10
CA LEU A 40 -9.26 26.11 -2.96
C LEU A 40 -9.25 25.26 -1.69
N CYS A 41 -8.97 23.96 -1.80
CA CYS A 41 -8.98 22.99 -0.71
C CYS A 41 -7.58 22.56 -0.29
N ASN A 42 -6.60 22.67 -1.17
CA ASN A 42 -5.26 22.11 -1.01
C ASN A 42 -4.57 22.67 0.25
N PRO A 43 -4.29 21.83 1.28
CA PRO A 43 -3.66 22.27 2.52
C PRO A 43 -2.15 22.54 2.38
N ASP A 44 -1.54 22.25 1.23
CA ASP A 44 -0.14 22.63 0.92
C ASP A 44 -0.02 24.09 0.47
N LEU A 45 -1.12 24.71 0.03
CA LEU A 45 -1.11 26.12 -0.34
C LEU A 45 -1.21 26.98 0.91
N THR A 46 -0.42 28.06 0.94
CA THR A 46 -0.43 29.02 2.05
C THR A 46 -1.36 30.19 1.74
N THR A 47 -1.89 30.81 2.79
CA THR A 47 -2.59 32.11 2.70
C THR A 47 -1.59 33.29 2.69
N THR A 48 -0.29 33.01 2.62
CA THR A 48 0.81 33.99 2.75
C THR A 48 1.08 34.72 1.43
N THR A 49 1.89 35.78 1.48
CA THR A 49 2.31 36.62 0.35
C THR A 49 3.22 35.92 -0.68
N ASP A 50 3.64 34.68 -0.45
CA ASP A 50 4.43 33.93 -1.42
C ASP A 50 3.56 33.55 -2.62
N LEU A 51 3.77 34.26 -3.74
CA LEU A 51 2.98 34.12 -4.96
C LEU A 51 3.06 32.72 -5.56
N ALA A 52 4.13 31.97 -5.30
CA ALA A 52 4.30 30.61 -5.83
C ALA A 52 3.38 29.59 -5.14
N ASN A 53 2.98 29.84 -3.89
CA ASN A 53 2.20 28.92 -3.06
C ASN A 53 0.90 29.54 -2.53
N LYS A 54 0.45 30.64 -3.13
CA LYS A 54 -0.74 31.37 -2.66
C LYS A 54 -2.02 30.62 -3.03
N ARG A 55 -2.84 30.34 -2.03
CA ARG A 55 -4.21 29.83 -2.21
C ARG A 55 -5.07 30.85 -2.97
N PRO A 56 -5.81 30.46 -4.02
CA PRO A 56 -6.77 31.34 -4.68
C PRO A 56 -7.89 31.76 -3.71
N GLU A 57 -8.41 32.96 -3.90
CA GLU A 57 -9.59 33.40 -3.16
C GLU A 57 -10.86 32.77 -3.76
N PRO A 58 -11.78 32.26 -2.93
CA PRO A 58 -13.09 31.83 -3.42
C PRO A 58 -13.82 32.98 -4.11
N LEU A 59 -14.58 32.66 -5.15
CA LEU A 59 -15.48 33.59 -5.79
C LEU A 59 -16.46 34.14 -4.76
N GLN A 60 -16.71 35.44 -4.81
CA GLN A 60 -17.78 36.06 -4.03
C GLN A 60 -19.10 35.92 -4.76
N GLU A 61 -20.19 35.85 -3.98
CA GLU A 61 -21.53 35.87 -4.53
C GLU A 61 -21.73 37.19 -5.29
N PRO A 62 -22.03 37.15 -6.60
CA PRO A 62 -22.20 38.38 -7.35
C PRO A 62 -23.48 39.09 -6.94
N THR A 63 -23.44 40.42 -6.91
CA THR A 63 -24.62 41.24 -6.61
C THR A 63 -25.50 41.37 -7.85
N GLU A 64 -26.81 41.15 -7.67
CA GLU A 64 -27.78 41.33 -8.75
C GLU A 64 -27.88 42.81 -9.18
N PRO A 65 -27.79 43.10 -10.49
CA PRO A 65 -27.88 44.47 -10.99
C PRO A 65 -29.31 44.98 -10.90
N LYS A 66 -29.51 46.10 -10.21
CA LYS A 66 -30.79 46.78 -10.12
C LYS A 66 -31.09 47.57 -11.39
N TYR A 67 -32.34 47.53 -11.84
CA TYR A 67 -32.84 48.39 -12.91
C TYR A 67 -33.23 49.76 -12.31
N PRO A 68 -32.86 50.90 -12.93
CA PRO A 68 -33.30 52.23 -12.48
C PRO A 68 -34.82 52.40 -12.67
N GLU A 69 -35.53 52.89 -11.65
CA GLU A 69 -37.00 53.06 -11.71
C GLU A 69 -37.46 54.01 -12.83
N GLU A 70 -36.67 55.05 -13.12
CA GLU A 70 -36.90 56.00 -14.22
C GLU A 70 -36.00 55.74 -15.44
N GLY A 71 -35.54 54.50 -15.64
CA GLY A 71 -34.55 54.16 -16.66
C GLY A 71 -35.06 54.30 -18.10
N ASP A 72 -34.23 54.87 -18.98
CA ASP A 72 -34.51 55.00 -20.41
C ASP A 72 -34.15 53.72 -21.23
N GLU A 73 -34.29 53.76 -22.55
CA GLU A 73 -33.94 52.61 -23.42
C GLU A 73 -32.43 52.28 -23.42
N ARG A 74 -31.56 53.26 -23.12
CA ARG A 74 -30.12 53.05 -22.97
C ARG A 74 -29.82 52.38 -21.62
N ASP A 75 -30.53 52.75 -20.56
CA ASP A 75 -30.45 52.10 -19.25
C ASP A 75 -30.93 50.65 -19.33
N ARG A 76 -31.99 50.38 -20.12
CA ARG A 76 -32.46 49.02 -20.41
C ARG A 76 -31.43 48.16 -21.13
N ARG A 77 -30.65 48.73 -22.06
CA ARG A 77 -29.54 48.00 -22.71
C ARG A 77 -28.40 47.73 -21.73
N THR A 78 -27.99 48.76 -20.99
CA THR A 78 -26.91 48.66 -19.99
C THR A 78 -27.26 47.66 -18.89
N TRP A 79 -28.51 47.64 -18.43
CA TRP A 79 -28.99 46.67 -17.45
C TRP A 79 -28.99 45.24 -18.00
N ARG A 80 -29.42 45.03 -19.25
CA ARG A 80 -29.35 43.70 -19.91
C ARG A 80 -27.91 43.18 -19.96
N ASP A 81 -26.96 44.01 -20.39
CA ASP A 81 -25.54 43.63 -20.44
C ASP A 81 -25.01 43.27 -19.04
N ARG A 82 -25.34 44.08 -18.02
CA ARG A 82 -24.97 43.81 -16.62
C ARG A 82 -25.62 42.53 -16.10
N MET A 83 -26.87 42.26 -16.48
CA MET A 83 -27.61 41.07 -16.09
C MET A 83 -27.01 39.81 -16.71
N ASP A 84 -26.56 39.87 -17.96
CA ASP A 84 -25.88 38.75 -18.62
C ASP A 84 -24.52 38.46 -17.98
N VAL A 85 -23.75 39.50 -17.66
CA VAL A 85 -22.51 39.36 -16.87
C VAL A 85 -22.79 38.77 -15.48
N TYR A 86 -23.84 39.23 -14.81
CA TYR A 86 -24.27 38.71 -13.51
C TYR A 86 -24.58 37.22 -13.59
N LYS A 87 -25.41 36.79 -14.55
CA LYS A 87 -25.77 35.37 -14.74
C LYS A 87 -24.52 34.49 -14.92
N VAL A 88 -23.57 34.92 -15.76
CA VAL A 88 -22.31 34.19 -15.96
C VAL A 88 -21.50 34.09 -14.68
N LYS A 89 -21.36 35.19 -13.93
CA LYS A 89 -20.65 35.21 -12.64
C LYS A 89 -21.36 34.34 -11.60
N TYR A 90 -22.68 34.40 -11.54
CA TYR A 90 -23.51 33.66 -10.59
C TYR A 90 -23.38 32.16 -10.83
N THR A 91 -23.50 31.71 -12.09
CA THR A 91 -23.29 30.30 -12.44
C THR A 91 -21.88 29.81 -12.09
N ARG A 92 -20.85 30.64 -12.26
CA ARG A 92 -19.47 30.27 -11.85
C ARG A 92 -19.34 30.16 -10.33
N TRP A 93 -19.86 31.15 -9.60
CA TRP A 93 -19.87 31.16 -8.15
C TRP A 93 -20.65 29.96 -7.57
N GLU A 94 -21.87 29.72 -8.04
CA GLU A 94 -22.74 28.63 -7.60
C GLU A 94 -22.07 27.26 -7.80
N LYS A 95 -21.47 27.04 -8.98
CA LYS A 95 -20.71 25.81 -9.27
C LYS A 95 -19.55 25.60 -8.29
N GLN A 96 -18.79 26.65 -8.00
CA GLN A 96 -17.68 26.58 -7.06
C GLN A 96 -18.16 26.36 -5.62
N ALA A 97 -19.18 27.09 -5.17
CA ALA A 97 -19.78 26.94 -3.84
C ALA A 97 -20.33 25.52 -3.63
N LYS A 98 -21.04 24.98 -4.61
CA LYS A 98 -21.53 23.59 -4.61
C LYS A 98 -20.37 22.59 -4.62
N GLY A 99 -19.32 22.84 -5.40
CA GLY A 99 -18.10 22.03 -5.41
C GLY A 99 -17.45 21.93 -4.03
N LEU A 100 -17.25 23.07 -3.37
CA LEU A 100 -16.70 23.16 -2.02
C LEU A 100 -17.59 22.47 -0.99
N SER A 101 -18.91 22.68 -1.06
CA SER A 101 -19.89 22.01 -0.18
C SER A 101 -19.83 20.48 -0.32
N ASN A 102 -19.77 19.96 -1.55
CA ASN A 102 -19.65 18.53 -1.81
C ASN A 102 -18.36 17.95 -1.22
N VAL A 103 -17.21 18.63 -1.38
CA VAL A 103 -15.93 18.18 -0.81
C VAL A 103 -16.00 18.18 0.71
N ASN A 104 -16.64 19.20 1.28
CA ASN A 104 -16.83 19.33 2.71
C ASN A 104 -17.68 18.19 3.30
N GLU A 105 -18.75 17.82 2.60
CA GLU A 105 -19.58 16.65 2.93
C GLU A 105 -18.76 15.36 2.82
N TYR A 106 -18.02 15.19 1.72
CA TYR A 106 -17.18 14.00 1.49
C TYR A 106 -16.16 13.81 2.62
N ILE A 107 -15.47 14.87 3.05
CA ILE A 107 -14.53 14.82 4.18
C ILE A 107 -15.23 14.28 5.43
N LEU A 108 -16.41 14.80 5.78
CA LEU A 108 -17.14 14.38 6.99
C LEU A 108 -17.68 12.95 6.88
N THR A 109 -18.20 12.56 5.73
CA THR A 109 -18.75 11.21 5.48
C THR A 109 -17.69 10.12 5.63
N TYR A 110 -16.47 10.40 5.14
CA TYR A 110 -15.35 9.46 5.15
C TYR A 110 -14.36 9.70 6.29
N LEU A 111 -14.74 10.48 7.30
CA LEU A 111 -13.99 10.62 8.55
C LEU A 111 -14.65 9.80 9.65
N ASP A 112 -13.84 9.15 10.49
CA ASP A 112 -14.35 8.44 11.66
C ASP A 112 -15.08 9.42 12.59
N PRO A 113 -16.28 9.07 13.10
CA PRO A 113 -17.07 9.94 13.98
C PRO A 113 -16.31 10.47 15.20
N ILE A 114 -15.29 9.75 15.70
CA ILE A 114 -14.49 10.18 16.86
C ILE A 114 -13.80 11.54 16.63
N HIS A 115 -13.55 11.92 15.37
CA HIS A 115 -12.87 13.17 15.01
C HIS A 115 -13.82 14.31 14.66
N HIS A 116 -15.14 14.06 14.56
CA HIS A 116 -16.11 15.05 14.09
C HIS A 116 -16.18 16.28 15.01
N LEU A 117 -16.14 16.08 16.33
CA LEU A 117 -16.17 17.17 17.30
C LEU A 117 -14.98 18.13 17.12
N SER A 118 -13.80 17.58 16.82
CA SER A 118 -12.60 18.39 16.56
C SER A 118 -12.72 19.23 15.29
N LEU A 119 -13.64 18.89 14.38
CA LEU A 119 -13.84 19.62 13.12
C LEU A 119 -14.88 20.74 13.17
N VAL A 120 -15.64 20.86 14.26
CA VAL A 120 -16.74 21.85 14.37
C VAL A 120 -16.24 23.29 14.21
N ALA A 121 -15.02 23.58 14.67
CA ALA A 121 -14.42 24.91 14.55
C ALA A 121 -14.02 25.29 13.11
N TYR A 122 -13.86 24.31 12.22
CA TYR A 122 -13.34 24.50 10.87
C TYR A 122 -14.48 24.49 9.85
N ARG A 123 -14.71 25.64 9.21
CA ARG A 123 -15.87 25.85 8.34
C ARG A 123 -15.61 25.51 6.87
N THR A 124 -14.38 25.67 6.41
CA THR A 124 -14.02 25.39 5.01
C THR A 124 -13.36 24.01 4.87
N PRO A 125 -13.48 23.37 3.70
CA PRO A 125 -12.77 22.11 3.43
C PRO A 125 -11.25 22.28 3.57
N TYR A 126 -10.69 23.44 3.21
CA TYR A 126 -9.28 23.76 3.42
C TYR A 126 -8.90 23.72 4.91
N ASP A 127 -9.63 24.44 5.76
CA ASP A 127 -9.28 24.52 7.19
C ASP A 127 -9.33 23.13 7.85
N ARG A 128 -10.31 22.32 7.44
CA ARG A 128 -10.42 20.92 7.87
C ARG A 128 -9.24 20.09 7.39
N LEU A 129 -8.85 20.22 6.13
CA LEU A 129 -7.70 19.48 5.58
C LEU A 129 -6.38 19.91 6.20
N VAL A 130 -6.18 21.19 6.51
CA VAL A 130 -5.00 21.68 7.25
C VAL A 130 -4.95 21.04 8.63
N TYR A 131 -6.06 21.07 9.37
CA TYR A 131 -6.14 20.45 10.69
C TYR A 131 -5.89 18.93 10.64
N LEU A 132 -6.59 18.22 9.77
CA LEU A 132 -6.44 16.76 9.62
C LEU A 132 -5.02 16.40 9.17
N LYS A 133 -4.41 17.18 8.28
CA LYS A 133 -3.03 17.00 7.87
C LYS A 133 -2.07 17.15 9.05
N SER A 134 -2.25 18.19 9.87
CA SER A 134 -1.43 18.37 11.06
C SER A 134 -1.52 17.21 12.06
N ARG A 135 -2.67 16.50 12.09
CA ARG A 135 -2.94 15.40 13.02
C ARG A 135 -2.54 14.02 12.50
N PHE A 136 -2.77 13.75 11.21
CA PHE A 136 -2.66 12.40 10.64
C PHE A 136 -1.55 12.27 9.61
N ALA A 137 -1.17 13.34 8.92
CA ALA A 137 -0.17 13.24 7.86
C ALA A 137 1.22 12.92 8.38
N ARG A 138 1.51 13.37 9.61
CA ARG A 138 2.84 13.30 10.20
C ARG A 138 2.72 13.19 11.71
N SER A 139 2.57 11.98 12.23
CA SER A 139 3.22 11.73 13.51
C SER A 139 4.64 11.32 13.17
N THR A 140 5.64 12.01 13.72
CA THR A 140 7.03 11.54 13.72
C THR A 140 7.11 10.09 14.19
N ALA A 141 6.19 9.68 15.06
CA ALA A 141 5.96 8.31 15.49
C ALA A 141 5.59 7.36 14.34
N TYR A 142 4.68 7.73 13.42
CA TYR A 142 4.33 6.89 12.27
C TYR A 142 5.46 6.84 11.23
N GLU A 143 6.13 7.98 10.99
CA GLU A 143 7.33 7.99 10.14
C GLU A 143 8.42 7.06 10.69
N GLU A 144 8.68 7.13 12.00
CA GLU A 144 9.63 6.26 12.69
C GLU A 144 9.16 4.80 12.73
N GLU A 145 7.86 4.56 12.90
CA GLU A 145 7.28 3.21 12.85
C GLU A 145 7.49 2.57 11.47
N ILE A 146 7.16 3.28 10.39
CA ILE A 146 7.40 2.78 9.03
C ILE A 146 8.88 2.62 8.76
N ARG A 147 9.73 3.55 9.21
CA ARG A 147 11.19 3.44 9.09
C ARG A 147 11.73 2.20 9.80
N MET A 148 11.30 1.95 11.03
CA MET A 148 11.70 0.79 11.82
C MET A 148 11.16 -0.51 11.22
N LYS A 149 9.89 -0.53 10.80
CA LYS A 149 9.28 -1.67 10.12
C LYS A 149 10.01 -1.98 8.82
N TRP A 150 10.27 -0.98 7.98
CA TRP A 150 10.98 -1.17 6.71
C TRP A 150 12.39 -1.73 6.94
N LYS A 151 13.16 -1.12 7.85
CA LYS A 151 14.51 -1.56 8.19
C LYS A 151 14.60 -3.03 8.61
N VAL A 152 13.57 -3.54 9.28
CA VAL A 152 13.52 -4.94 9.74
C VAL A 152 12.90 -5.86 8.70
N PHE A 153 11.75 -5.48 8.13
CA PHE A 153 10.95 -6.32 7.26
C PHE A 153 11.55 -6.47 5.86
N ALA A 154 12.27 -5.47 5.35
CA ALA A 154 12.84 -5.50 3.99
C ALA A 154 13.78 -6.69 3.77
N MET A 155 14.51 -7.10 4.82
CA MET A 155 15.43 -8.24 4.82
C MET A 155 14.84 -9.50 5.46
N GLN A 156 13.62 -9.42 6.01
CA GLN A 156 13.00 -10.55 6.69
C GLN A 156 12.56 -11.59 5.66
N LYS A 157 12.98 -12.85 5.88
CA LYS A 157 12.57 -13.94 4.99
C LYS A 157 11.05 -14.10 4.92
N PRO A 158 10.49 -14.48 3.76
CA PRO A 158 9.08 -14.80 3.64
C PRO A 158 8.66 -15.88 4.64
N THR A 159 7.53 -15.66 5.31
CA THR A 159 6.92 -16.63 6.23
C THR A 159 5.46 -16.84 5.85
N GLY A 160 5.06 -18.09 5.62
CA GLY A 160 3.69 -18.40 5.19
C GLY A 160 3.50 -18.23 3.69
N ASP A 161 2.41 -17.58 3.29
CA ASP A 161 2.08 -17.33 1.88
C ASP A 161 3.02 -16.29 1.28
N ILE A 162 3.74 -16.70 0.23
CA ILE A 162 4.72 -15.87 -0.48
C ILE A 162 4.04 -14.69 -1.18
N GLU A 163 2.84 -14.87 -1.76
CA GLU A 163 2.15 -13.79 -2.48
C GLU A 163 1.63 -12.73 -1.50
N GLU A 164 1.09 -13.15 -0.35
CA GLU A 164 0.71 -12.22 0.72
C GLU A 164 1.93 -11.45 1.23
N TRP A 165 3.04 -12.15 1.48
CA TRP A 165 4.29 -11.52 1.91
C TRP A 165 4.82 -10.52 0.87
N LEU A 166 4.79 -10.85 -0.43
CA LEU A 166 5.20 -9.93 -1.50
C LEU A 166 4.33 -8.69 -1.56
N GLN A 167 3.02 -8.83 -1.38
CA GLN A 167 2.10 -7.70 -1.33
C GLN A 167 2.40 -6.80 -0.14
N GLN A 168 2.66 -7.37 1.04
CA GLN A 168 3.05 -6.61 2.23
C GLN A 168 4.40 -5.90 2.03
N TRP A 169 5.39 -6.59 1.46
CA TRP A 169 6.71 -6.03 1.18
C TRP A 169 6.63 -4.84 0.24
N ASN A 170 5.92 -4.96 -0.88
CA ASN A 170 5.76 -3.86 -1.83
C ASN A 170 4.95 -2.69 -1.25
N SER A 171 3.88 -2.98 -0.50
CA SER A 171 3.09 -1.95 0.18
C SER A 171 3.93 -1.16 1.21
N LEU A 172 4.76 -1.84 1.99
CA LEU A 172 5.63 -1.19 2.98
C LEU A 172 6.73 -0.36 2.31
N ARG A 173 7.28 -0.84 1.18
CA ARG A 173 8.21 -0.09 0.34
C ARG A 173 7.59 1.19 -0.20
N GLU A 174 6.41 1.10 -0.81
CA GLU A 174 5.69 2.27 -1.34
C GLU A 174 5.39 3.29 -0.24
N GLN A 175 5.02 2.83 0.96
CA GLN A 175 4.89 3.69 2.13
C GLN A 175 6.22 4.36 2.50
N ALA A 176 7.32 3.61 2.58
CA ALA A 176 8.64 4.15 2.92
C ALA A 176 9.11 5.21 1.90
N VAL A 177 8.98 4.92 0.60
CA VAL A 177 9.31 5.85 -0.49
C VAL A 177 8.46 7.12 -0.40
N SER A 178 7.16 7.00 -0.10
CA SER A 178 6.27 8.16 0.06
C SER A 178 6.68 9.07 1.22
N LEU A 179 7.37 8.53 2.23
CA LEU A 179 7.93 9.26 3.36
C LEU A 179 9.35 9.80 3.10
N GLY A 180 9.88 9.63 1.89
CA GLY A 180 11.24 10.04 1.53
C GLY A 180 12.32 9.17 2.18
N ILE A 181 11.98 7.98 2.67
CA ILE A 181 12.96 7.01 3.14
C ILE A 181 13.69 6.48 1.93
N ASN A 182 15.03 6.47 1.99
CA ASN A 182 15.87 5.99 0.90
C ASN A 182 15.59 4.51 0.63
N ASP A 183 15.35 4.21 -0.64
CA ASP A 183 15.01 2.89 -1.15
C ASP A 183 16.03 2.39 -2.20
N GLY A 184 17.19 3.05 -2.29
CA GLY A 184 18.25 2.67 -3.24
C GLY A 184 18.78 1.24 -3.04
N ASP A 185 18.63 0.68 -1.83
CA ASP A 185 19.04 -0.68 -1.50
C ASP A 185 17.88 -1.70 -1.53
N ALA A 186 16.65 -1.32 -1.93
CA ALA A 186 15.47 -2.22 -1.88
C ALA A 186 15.70 -3.56 -2.57
N ASN A 187 16.30 -3.53 -3.77
CA ASN A 187 16.57 -4.75 -4.53
C ASN A 187 17.57 -5.65 -3.81
N ARG A 188 18.55 -5.07 -3.11
CA ARG A 188 19.52 -5.84 -2.32
C ARG A 188 18.85 -6.43 -1.09
N ASP A 189 18.05 -5.64 -0.39
CA ASP A 189 17.30 -6.09 0.79
C ASP A 189 16.34 -7.22 0.43
N PHE A 190 15.64 -7.09 -0.71
CA PHE A 190 14.78 -8.14 -1.27
C PHE A 190 15.56 -9.42 -1.56
N LEU A 191 16.70 -9.32 -2.26
CA LEU A 191 17.56 -10.47 -2.54
C LEU A 191 18.05 -11.12 -1.24
N HIS A 192 18.37 -10.36 -0.21
CA HIS A 192 18.71 -10.91 1.09
C HIS A 192 17.55 -11.69 1.72
N ALA A 193 16.33 -11.16 1.68
CA ALA A 193 15.15 -11.80 2.24
C ALA A 193 14.83 -13.15 1.58
N VAL A 194 14.95 -13.25 0.25
CA VAL A 194 14.49 -14.43 -0.51
C VAL A 194 15.58 -15.44 -0.87
N LYS A 195 16.83 -15.22 -0.43
CA LYS A 195 18.00 -16.07 -0.74
C LYS A 195 17.75 -17.56 -0.50
N GLU A 196 17.09 -17.90 0.60
CA GLU A 196 16.81 -19.29 0.99
C GLU A 196 15.58 -19.87 0.30
N VAL A 197 14.69 -19.03 -0.25
CA VAL A 197 13.42 -19.44 -0.85
C VAL A 197 13.62 -19.92 -2.29
N LEU A 198 14.36 -19.16 -3.10
CA LEU A 198 14.68 -19.50 -4.49
C LEU A 198 16.19 -19.34 -4.78
N PRO A 199 17.05 -20.25 -4.30
CA PRO A 199 18.51 -20.07 -4.39
C PRO A 199 19.06 -19.93 -5.81
N ILE A 200 18.50 -20.67 -6.78
CA ILE A 200 18.97 -20.65 -8.17
C ILE A 200 18.63 -19.32 -8.85
N TRP A 201 17.37 -18.88 -8.71
CA TRP A 201 16.93 -17.56 -9.18
C TRP A 201 17.74 -16.43 -8.53
N TRP A 202 17.93 -16.54 -7.21
CA TRP A 202 18.67 -15.56 -6.42
C TRP A 202 20.11 -15.43 -6.92
N GLN A 203 20.80 -16.53 -7.22
CA GLN A 203 22.18 -16.50 -7.69
C GLN A 203 22.31 -15.70 -8.99
N GLY A 204 21.41 -15.92 -9.96
CA GLY A 204 21.40 -15.17 -11.21
C GLY A 204 21.15 -13.67 -10.99
N LYS A 205 20.12 -13.33 -10.20
CA LYS A 205 19.78 -11.93 -9.93
C LYS A 205 20.80 -11.20 -9.07
N TYR A 206 21.45 -11.89 -8.13
CA TYR A 206 22.53 -11.33 -7.32
C TYR A 206 23.74 -10.97 -8.18
N GLN A 207 24.10 -11.81 -9.17
CA GLN A 207 25.15 -11.49 -10.13
C GLN A 207 24.80 -10.22 -10.92
N GLU A 208 23.61 -10.15 -11.54
CA GLU A 208 23.18 -9.01 -12.35
C GLU A 208 23.13 -7.70 -11.53
N ILE A 209 22.52 -7.73 -10.36
CA ILE A 209 22.19 -6.51 -9.60
C ILE A 209 23.36 -6.07 -8.71
N VAL A 210 24.01 -7.02 -8.02
CA VAL A 210 25.00 -6.69 -6.99
C VAL A 210 26.42 -6.69 -7.55
N MET A 211 26.79 -7.72 -8.30
CA MET A 211 28.14 -7.86 -8.85
C MET A 211 28.33 -6.98 -10.08
N ASP A 212 27.41 -7.10 -11.05
CA ASP A 212 27.49 -6.36 -12.32
C ASP A 212 26.94 -4.93 -12.19
N LYS A 213 26.38 -4.58 -11.02
CA LYS A 213 25.82 -3.26 -10.68
C LYS A 213 24.79 -2.76 -11.70
N LYS A 214 24.03 -3.67 -12.30
CA LYS A 214 22.98 -3.32 -13.25
C LYS A 214 21.84 -2.64 -12.51
N VAL A 215 21.41 -1.48 -13.02
CA VAL A 215 20.17 -0.84 -12.55
C VAL A 215 19.00 -1.73 -12.95
N TYR A 216 18.17 -2.09 -11.97
CA TYR A 216 17.06 -3.00 -12.15
C TYR A 216 15.82 -2.41 -11.47
N ASP A 217 14.70 -2.40 -12.17
CA ASP A 217 13.46 -1.89 -11.61
C ASP A 217 12.91 -2.86 -10.56
N THR A 218 12.56 -2.35 -9.38
CA THR A 218 12.10 -3.20 -8.27
C THR A 218 10.83 -3.96 -8.62
N ARG A 219 9.90 -3.36 -9.37
CA ARG A 219 8.67 -4.04 -9.78
C ARG A 219 8.99 -5.21 -10.71
N ASP A 220 9.87 -5.00 -11.69
CA ASP A 220 10.31 -6.08 -12.59
C ASP A 220 10.99 -7.22 -11.81
N LEU A 221 11.70 -6.89 -10.71
CA LEU A 221 12.37 -7.89 -9.88
C LEU A 221 11.34 -8.75 -9.15
N LEU A 222 10.35 -8.12 -8.54
CA LEU A 222 9.24 -8.79 -7.86
C LEU A 222 8.43 -9.67 -8.83
N GLU A 223 8.14 -9.16 -10.04
CA GLU A 223 7.44 -9.94 -11.07
C GLU A 223 8.25 -11.16 -11.53
N SER A 224 9.57 -11.01 -11.69
CA SER A 224 10.44 -12.14 -12.05
C SER A 224 10.52 -13.21 -10.95
N PHE A 225 10.52 -12.79 -9.68
CA PHE A 225 10.49 -13.70 -8.54
C PHE A 225 9.15 -14.47 -8.49
N ARG A 226 8.02 -13.77 -8.67
CA ARG A 226 6.68 -14.39 -8.73
C ARG A 226 6.59 -15.45 -9.83
N ALA A 227 7.11 -15.15 -11.02
CA ALA A 227 7.09 -16.08 -12.14
C ALA A 227 7.84 -17.39 -11.80
N MET A 228 9.07 -17.26 -11.30
CA MET A 228 9.88 -18.43 -10.93
C MET A 228 9.29 -19.22 -9.76
N ASN A 229 8.72 -18.54 -8.76
CA ASN A 229 8.08 -19.22 -7.64
C ASN A 229 6.89 -20.10 -8.09
N ARG A 230 6.06 -19.55 -9.00
CA ARG A 230 4.92 -20.29 -9.58
C ARG A 230 5.38 -21.51 -10.39
N GLU A 231 6.46 -21.39 -11.15
CA GLU A 231 7.00 -22.52 -11.92
C GLU A 231 7.43 -23.68 -11.02
N ILE A 232 8.09 -23.40 -9.89
CA ILE A 232 8.52 -24.44 -8.94
C ILE A 232 7.33 -25.06 -8.21
N ASP A 233 6.36 -24.24 -7.77
CA ASP A 233 5.13 -24.77 -7.15
C ASP A 233 4.36 -25.68 -8.11
N VAL A 234 4.27 -25.32 -9.39
CA VAL A 234 3.65 -26.19 -10.42
C VAL A 234 4.42 -27.49 -10.61
N GLN A 235 5.76 -27.47 -10.58
CA GLN A 235 6.59 -28.67 -10.70
C GLN A 235 6.47 -29.60 -9.48
N THR A 236 6.36 -29.07 -8.27
CA THR A 236 6.17 -29.88 -7.06
C THR A 236 4.78 -30.53 -7.00
N VAL A 237 3.74 -29.82 -7.42
CA VAL A 237 2.37 -30.35 -7.49
C VAL A 237 2.22 -31.39 -8.62
N THR A 238 2.89 -31.19 -9.76
CA THR A 238 2.87 -32.20 -10.85
C THR A 238 3.74 -33.42 -10.55
N SER A 239 4.86 -33.27 -9.81
CA SER A 239 5.73 -34.38 -9.44
C SER A 239 5.17 -35.29 -8.33
N THR A 240 4.17 -34.83 -7.56
CA THR A 240 3.49 -35.69 -6.56
C THR A 240 2.53 -36.70 -7.21
N ASN A 241 2.27 -36.58 -8.51
CA ASN A 241 1.53 -37.55 -9.33
C ASN A 241 2.45 -38.29 -10.32
N ALA A 242 3.67 -38.64 -9.92
CA ALA A 242 4.50 -39.53 -10.73
C ALA A 242 3.82 -40.92 -10.85
N PRO A 243 3.52 -41.41 -12.07
CA PRO A 243 3.10 -42.80 -12.24
C PRO A 243 4.25 -43.71 -11.82
N LYS A 244 3.95 -44.72 -10.99
CA LYS A 244 4.85 -45.86 -10.77
C LYS A 244 5.01 -46.60 -12.09
N GLY A 245 6.00 -46.23 -12.88
CA GLY A 245 6.22 -46.72 -14.24
C GLY A 245 7.56 -47.41 -14.41
N ALA A 246 7.52 -48.74 -14.32
CA ALA A 246 8.36 -49.75 -14.98
C ALA A 246 9.89 -49.54 -15.06
N PHE A 247 10.62 -50.31 -14.25
CA PHE A 247 12.02 -50.67 -14.48
C PHE A 247 12.16 -51.45 -15.80
N SER A 248 13.08 -51.02 -16.67
CA SER A 248 13.59 -51.84 -17.76
C SER A 248 14.87 -52.53 -17.25
N THR A 249 14.80 -53.85 -17.03
CA THR A 249 15.93 -54.66 -16.56
C THR A 249 16.89 -54.89 -17.72
N TRP A 250 17.97 -54.12 -17.80
CA TRP A 250 19.16 -54.52 -18.56
C TRP A 250 20.07 -55.35 -17.65
N GLN A 251 20.34 -56.57 -18.08
CA GLN A 251 21.13 -57.56 -17.37
C GLN A 251 22.57 -57.07 -17.12
N GLY A 252 23.04 -57.29 -15.89
CA GLY A 252 24.46 -57.57 -15.68
C GLY A 252 25.24 -56.57 -14.84
N HIS A 253 24.79 -56.22 -13.64
CA HIS A 253 25.68 -55.99 -12.49
C HIS A 253 24.89 -56.19 -11.20
N GLN A 254 25.48 -56.91 -10.23
CA GLN A 254 24.90 -57.06 -8.89
C GLN A 254 24.97 -55.70 -8.19
N GLU A 255 23.83 -55.03 -8.08
CA GLU A 255 23.68 -53.85 -7.24
C GLU A 255 23.56 -54.27 -5.76
N ALA A 256 24.27 -53.53 -4.91
CA ALA A 256 24.22 -53.69 -3.46
C ALA A 256 22.79 -53.52 -2.93
N LYS A 257 22.41 -54.36 -1.96
CA LYS A 257 21.11 -54.27 -1.29
C LYS A 257 20.90 -52.87 -0.72
N PRO A 258 19.78 -52.19 -1.02
CA PRO A 258 19.47 -50.92 -0.37
C PRO A 258 19.17 -51.15 1.11
N GLU A 259 19.73 -50.28 1.95
CA GLU A 259 19.43 -50.22 3.37
C GLU A 259 17.93 -50.07 3.61
N VAL A 260 17.41 -50.95 4.45
CA VAL A 260 16.03 -50.96 4.90
C VAL A 260 15.73 -49.65 5.62
N LYS A 261 14.71 -48.93 5.14
CA LYS A 261 14.06 -47.82 5.86
C LYS A 261 13.82 -48.25 7.31
N GLN A 262 14.50 -47.61 8.25
CA GLN A 262 14.26 -47.82 9.67
C GLN A 262 12.83 -47.39 9.99
N GLU A 263 11.93 -48.36 10.17
CA GLU A 263 10.68 -48.14 10.87
C GLU A 263 11.00 -47.58 12.26
N LYS A 264 10.49 -46.38 12.55
CA LYS A 264 10.66 -45.72 13.85
C LYS A 264 9.97 -46.56 14.92
N LEU A 265 10.72 -47.44 15.57
CA LEU A 265 10.24 -48.17 16.75
C LEU A 265 9.77 -47.17 17.83
N PRO A 266 8.68 -47.49 18.56
CA PRO A 266 8.23 -46.72 19.72
C PRO A 266 9.38 -46.52 20.71
N PHE A 267 9.46 -45.33 21.33
CA PHE A 267 10.59 -44.88 22.17
C PHE A 267 11.04 -45.92 23.20
N GLU A 268 10.09 -46.60 23.83
CA GLU A 268 10.30 -47.60 24.88
C GLU A 268 11.03 -48.88 24.44
N LYS A 269 11.06 -49.17 23.13
CA LYS A 269 11.72 -50.36 22.55
C LYS A 269 13.07 -50.04 21.90
N ARG A 270 13.52 -48.78 21.95
CA ARG A 270 14.82 -48.37 21.42
C ARG A 270 15.94 -48.85 22.35
N ARG A 271 17.10 -49.18 21.78
CA ARG A 271 18.30 -49.45 22.58
C ARG A 271 18.78 -48.14 23.19
N CYS A 272 19.22 -48.19 24.44
CA CYS A 272 19.69 -46.99 25.12
C CYS A 272 21.01 -46.47 24.52
N PRO A 273 21.16 -45.15 24.31
CA PRO A 273 22.37 -44.56 23.72
C PRO A 273 23.63 -44.69 24.59
N CYS A 274 23.52 -45.02 25.88
CA CYS A 274 24.65 -45.04 26.83
C CYS A 274 25.63 -46.23 26.64
N GLY A 275 25.46 -47.03 25.57
CA GLY A 275 26.46 -48.01 25.11
C GLY A 275 26.76 -49.19 26.04
N SER A 276 26.11 -49.31 27.20
CA SER A 276 26.42 -50.33 28.21
C SER A 276 25.61 -51.62 27.97
N THR A 277 26.30 -52.74 27.79
CA THR A 277 25.73 -54.07 27.52
C THR A 277 25.14 -54.73 28.76
N HIS A 278 24.24 -54.05 29.48
CA HIS A 278 23.48 -54.66 30.56
C HIS A 278 22.11 -55.15 30.05
N PRO A 279 21.74 -56.43 30.26
CA PRO A 279 20.57 -57.02 29.60
C PRO A 279 19.19 -56.49 30.00
N ARG A 280 19.07 -55.54 30.94
CA ARG A 280 17.78 -55.18 31.57
C ARG A 280 17.56 -53.69 31.86
N HIS A 281 18.11 -52.79 31.08
CA HIS A 281 17.82 -51.35 31.24
C HIS A 281 17.13 -50.80 29.98
N LYS A 282 15.99 -50.13 30.20
CA LYS A 282 15.19 -49.46 29.15
C LYS A 282 15.49 -47.96 29.18
N VAL A 283 15.34 -47.28 28.04
CA VAL A 283 15.61 -45.83 27.88
C VAL A 283 14.88 -44.98 28.94
N ALA A 284 13.67 -45.38 29.32
CA ALA A 284 12.85 -44.67 30.31
C ALA A 284 13.42 -44.67 31.75
N THR A 285 14.41 -45.51 32.06
CA THR A 285 14.99 -45.64 33.40
C THR A 285 16.50 -45.34 33.41
N CYS A 286 16.99 -44.58 32.44
CA CYS A 286 18.40 -44.21 32.34
C CYS A 286 18.69 -42.91 33.10
N LEU A 287 19.59 -42.95 34.08
CA LEU A 287 20.00 -41.80 34.90
C LEU A 287 20.80 -40.70 34.16
N TYR A 288 21.09 -40.89 32.86
CA TYR A 288 21.82 -39.91 32.02
C TYR A 288 20.90 -39.03 31.16
N HIS A 289 19.58 -39.14 31.33
CA HIS A 289 18.59 -38.24 30.72
C HIS A 289 17.82 -37.52 31.83
N GLU A 290 18.40 -36.43 32.33
CA GLU A 290 17.65 -35.25 32.80
C GLU A 290 17.73 -34.17 31.73
#